data_AF-A0A3L7PV52-F1
#
_entry.id   AF-A0A3L7PV52-F1
#
_cell.length_a   1.000
_cell.length_b   1.000
_cell.length_c   1.000
_cell.angle_alpha   90.00
_cell.angle_beta   90.00
_cell.angle_gamma   90.00
#
_symmetry.space_group_name_H-M   'P 1'
#
loop_
_entity.id
_entity.type
_entity.pdbx_description
1 polymer ?
#
loop_
_entity_poly.entity_id
_entity_poly.type
_entity_poly.pdbx_seq_one_letter_code
_entity_poly.pdbx_strand_id
1 'polypeptide(L)'
;RLSSDPVEGNAADKQSFARYYPKRMNAEVLFDAVHQVAGSPATFPGLPADKFAPTRAIMLPDESFSSYFLDVFGRPQRLSPCECERVTEANLAQVLHLLNSEEVQTKISRVGARADFLAKDTRPDAAKVDELFQWAVGHKPTDAKRKLAVDHLSAAKSARDKKQAWDNLVWALLNSQEFSWIR
;
A
#
# COMPACT_ATOMS: atom_id res chain seq x y z
N ARG A 1 23.78 -5.85 -6.32
CA ARG A 1 22.34 -5.49 -6.25
C ARG A 1 21.95 -5.04 -7.65
N LEU A 2 20.98 -5.68 -8.29
CA LEU A 2 20.47 -5.23 -9.58
C LEU A 2 19.60 -3.98 -9.31
N SER A 3 19.78 -2.91 -10.09
CA SER A 3 18.98 -1.68 -10.00
C SER A 3 18.17 -1.51 -11.28
N SER A 4 16.96 -0.96 -11.16
CA SER A 4 16.14 -0.52 -12.30
C SER A 4 16.40 0.93 -12.70
N ASP A 5 17.22 1.66 -11.92
CA ASP A 5 17.65 3.00 -12.29
C ASP A 5 18.49 2.96 -13.57
N PRO A 6 18.26 3.89 -14.52
CA PRO A 6 19.06 3.97 -15.72
C PRO A 6 20.51 4.33 -15.37
N VAL A 7 21.44 3.72 -16.09
CA VAL A 7 22.81 4.20 -16.23
C VAL A 7 22.95 4.96 -17.55
N GLU A 8 24.01 5.75 -17.70
CA GLU A 8 24.21 6.60 -18.88
C GLU A 8 24.05 5.84 -20.21
N GLY A 9 24.60 4.63 -20.30
CA GLY A 9 24.55 3.81 -21.52
C GLY A 9 23.20 3.19 -21.88
N ASN A 10 22.22 3.16 -20.96
CA ASN A 10 20.90 2.55 -21.20
C ASN A 10 19.72 3.47 -20.90
N ALA A 11 19.97 4.76 -20.63
CA ALA A 11 18.92 5.71 -20.26
C ALA A 11 17.83 5.85 -21.34
N ALA A 12 18.24 5.80 -22.62
CA ALA A 12 17.34 5.87 -23.78
C ALA A 12 16.82 4.50 -24.25
N ASP A 13 17.29 3.39 -23.67
CA ASP A 13 16.86 2.05 -24.07
C ASP A 13 15.41 1.80 -23.60
N LYS A 14 14.53 1.61 -24.57
CA LYS A 14 13.10 1.29 -24.42
C LYS A 14 12.71 -0.05 -25.05
N GLN A 15 13.66 -0.76 -25.65
CA GLN A 15 13.39 -1.93 -26.49
C GLN A 15 14.08 -3.19 -26.00
N SER A 16 15.31 -3.08 -25.49
CA SER A 16 16.11 -4.25 -25.11
C SER A 16 15.84 -4.71 -23.68
N PHE A 17 14.88 -4.09 -22.98
CA PHE A 17 14.55 -4.38 -21.57
C PHE A 17 15.78 -4.39 -20.65
N ALA A 18 16.75 -3.48 -20.91
CA ALA A 18 17.99 -3.38 -20.14
C ALA A 18 17.77 -3.04 -18.65
N ARG A 19 16.53 -2.72 -18.25
CA ARG A 19 16.08 -2.46 -16.89
C ARG A 19 14.59 -2.76 -16.77
N TYR A 20 14.12 -2.88 -15.52
CA TYR A 20 12.69 -2.93 -15.25
C TYR A 20 12.08 -1.53 -15.41
N TYR A 21 10.99 -1.43 -16.17
CA TYR A 21 10.24 -0.18 -16.30
C TYR A 21 9.20 -0.12 -15.18
N PRO A 22 9.06 1.01 -14.48
CA PRO A 22 8.07 1.15 -13.43
C PRO A 22 6.67 0.78 -13.93
N LYS A 23 6.03 -0.17 -13.25
CA LYS A 23 4.64 -0.57 -13.53
C LYS A 23 3.82 -0.36 -12.30
N ARG A 24 2.60 0.12 -12.50
CA ARG A 24 1.64 0.24 -11.41
C ARG A 24 1.13 -1.13 -10.99
N MET A 25 0.81 -1.29 -9.72
CA MET A 25 0.10 -2.46 -9.24
C MET A 25 -1.33 -2.49 -9.78
N ASN A 26 -1.81 -3.69 -10.12
CA ASN A 26 -3.22 -3.92 -10.45
C ASN A 26 -4.11 -3.64 -9.23
N ALA A 27 -5.39 -3.36 -9.46
CA ALA A 27 -6.36 -3.00 -8.42
C ALA A 27 -6.35 -3.96 -7.23
N GLU A 28 -6.38 -5.26 -7.49
CA GLU A 28 -6.45 -6.32 -6.49
C GLU A 28 -5.14 -6.41 -5.69
N VAL A 29 -4.00 -6.29 -6.38
CA VAL A 29 -2.68 -6.31 -5.76
C VAL A 29 -2.47 -5.09 -4.87
N LEU A 30 -2.88 -3.90 -5.34
CA LEU A 30 -2.80 -2.68 -4.56
C LEU A 30 -3.72 -2.75 -3.35
N PHE A 31 -4.96 -3.25 -3.52
CA PHE A 31 -5.89 -3.44 -2.42
C PHE A 31 -5.30 -4.37 -1.35
N ASP A 32 -4.75 -5.51 -1.77
CA ASP A 32 -4.10 -6.47 -0.86
C ASP A 32 -2.88 -5.87 -0.17
N ALA A 33 -2.06 -5.10 -0.89
CA ALA A 33 -0.91 -4.41 -0.34
C ALA A 33 -1.33 -3.37 0.72
N VAL A 34 -2.38 -2.58 0.46
CA VAL A 34 -2.93 -1.62 1.45
C VAL A 34 -3.35 -2.35 2.73
N HIS A 35 -4.10 -3.45 2.60
CA HIS A 35 -4.56 -4.22 3.75
C HIS A 35 -3.41 -4.91 4.50
N GLN A 36 -2.40 -5.39 3.78
CA GLN A 36 -1.19 -5.97 4.36
C GLN A 36 -0.33 -4.92 5.08
N VAL A 37 -0.21 -3.71 4.54
CA VAL A 37 0.53 -2.60 5.14
C VAL A 37 -0.20 -2.06 6.38
N ALA A 38 -1.52 -1.90 6.30
CA ALA A 38 -2.34 -1.52 7.44
C ALA A 38 -2.40 -2.62 8.52
N GLY A 39 -2.09 -3.87 8.18
CA GLY A 39 -2.26 -5.01 9.09
C GLY A 39 -3.73 -5.25 9.45
N SER A 40 -4.64 -4.88 8.55
CA SER A 40 -6.09 -4.99 8.74
C SER A 40 -6.65 -5.74 7.54
N PRO A 41 -6.85 -7.08 7.63
CA PRO A 41 -7.34 -7.87 6.51
C PRO A 41 -8.70 -7.39 5.99
N ALA A 42 -8.93 -7.60 4.70
CA ALA A 42 -10.22 -7.40 4.08
C ALA A 42 -11.16 -8.57 4.40
N THR A 43 -12.45 -8.31 4.30
CA THR A 43 -13.50 -9.33 4.39
C THR A 43 -14.43 -9.10 3.22
N PHE A 44 -14.75 -10.16 2.50
CA PHE A 44 -15.67 -10.10 1.37
C PHE A 44 -16.94 -10.88 1.74
N PRO A 45 -18.10 -10.22 1.87
CA PRO A 45 -19.35 -10.89 2.21
C PRO A 45 -19.65 -12.04 1.24
N GLY A 46 -20.07 -13.19 1.77
CA GLY A 46 -20.37 -14.38 0.96
C GLY A 46 -19.22 -15.38 0.83
N LEU A 47 -17.98 -14.98 1.19
CA LEU A 47 -16.90 -15.96 1.39
C LEU A 47 -17.05 -16.67 2.75
N PRO A 48 -16.53 -17.91 2.89
CA PRO A 48 -16.39 -18.55 4.19
C PRO A 48 -15.68 -17.63 5.19
N ALA A 49 -15.96 -17.80 6.48
CA ALA A 49 -15.32 -17.03 7.56
C ALA A 49 -14.38 -17.89 8.42
N ASP A 50 -14.09 -19.11 7.98
CA ASP A 50 -13.15 -19.99 8.68
C ASP A 50 -11.69 -19.55 8.45
N LYS A 51 -10.75 -20.24 9.11
CA LYS A 51 -9.32 -19.91 9.02
C LYS A 51 -8.69 -20.12 7.63
N PHE A 52 -9.40 -20.76 6.70
CA PHE A 52 -8.96 -21.00 5.32
C PHE A 52 -9.68 -20.09 4.31
N ALA A 53 -10.55 -19.20 4.80
CA ALA A 53 -11.23 -18.22 3.99
C ALA A 53 -10.24 -17.37 3.17
N PRO A 54 -10.54 -17.09 1.88
CA PRO A 54 -9.77 -16.12 1.13
C PRO A 54 -9.99 -14.72 1.72
N THR A 55 -8.90 -14.07 2.10
CA THR A 55 -8.91 -12.70 2.67
C THR A 55 -8.33 -11.66 1.72
N ARG A 56 -7.91 -12.10 0.54
CA ARG A 56 -7.22 -11.29 -0.47
C ARG A 56 -8.09 -11.08 -1.71
N ALA A 57 -8.08 -9.88 -2.26
CA ALA A 57 -8.77 -9.52 -3.49
C ALA A 57 -8.31 -10.40 -4.67
N ILE A 58 -7.02 -10.74 -4.76
CA ILE A 58 -6.52 -11.64 -5.83
C ILE A 58 -7.10 -13.06 -5.77
N MET A 59 -7.76 -13.43 -4.68
CA MET A 59 -8.38 -14.75 -4.48
C MET A 59 -9.90 -14.73 -4.72
N LEU A 60 -10.47 -13.58 -5.10
CA LEU A 60 -11.89 -13.50 -5.42
C LEU A 60 -12.22 -14.37 -6.65
N PRO A 61 -13.31 -15.15 -6.62
CA PRO A 61 -13.64 -16.04 -7.73
C PRO A 61 -14.11 -15.26 -8.96
N ASP A 62 -14.86 -14.17 -8.76
CA ASP A 62 -15.49 -13.35 -9.79
C ASP A 62 -15.78 -11.92 -9.29
N GLU A 63 -16.37 -11.10 -10.15
CA GLU A 63 -16.62 -9.67 -9.92
C GLU A 63 -17.91 -9.35 -9.16
N SER A 64 -18.70 -10.36 -8.76
CA SER A 64 -19.93 -10.15 -7.97
C SER A 64 -19.65 -9.59 -6.57
N PHE A 65 -18.41 -9.68 -6.10
CA PHE A 65 -17.95 -9.08 -4.86
C PHE A 65 -17.73 -7.57 -5.05
N SER A 66 -18.61 -6.78 -4.44
CA SER A 66 -18.58 -5.33 -4.53
C SER A 66 -17.38 -4.74 -3.77
N SER A 67 -16.64 -3.85 -4.43
CA SER A 67 -15.59 -3.06 -3.79
C SER A 67 -15.35 -1.79 -4.62
N TYR A 68 -15.73 -0.65 -4.04
CA TYR A 68 -15.52 0.64 -4.69
C TYR A 68 -14.03 0.93 -4.94
N PHE A 69 -13.15 0.52 -4.01
CA PHE A 69 -11.71 0.59 -4.22
C PHE A 69 -11.30 -0.16 -5.49
N LEU A 70 -11.67 -1.44 -5.62
CA LEU A 70 -11.26 -2.23 -6.76
C LEU A 70 -11.75 -1.64 -8.08
N ASP A 71 -12.98 -1.14 -8.12
CA ASP A 71 -13.57 -0.53 -9.31
C ASP A 71 -12.85 0.76 -9.71
N VAL A 72 -12.55 1.66 -8.75
CA VAL A 72 -11.81 2.91 -8.99
C VAL A 72 -10.40 2.63 -9.53
N PHE A 73 -9.75 1.57 -9.05
CA PHE A 73 -8.42 1.18 -9.49
C PHE A 73 -8.40 0.35 -10.78
N GLY A 74 -9.54 0.17 -11.44
CA GLY A 74 -9.61 -0.39 -12.79
C GLY A 74 -9.66 -1.92 -12.84
N ARG A 75 -10.25 -2.55 -11.82
CA ARG A 75 -10.59 -3.98 -11.85
C ARG A 75 -11.47 -4.28 -13.08
N PRO A 76 -11.12 -5.28 -13.91
CA PRO A 76 -11.91 -5.64 -15.07
C PRO A 76 -13.28 -6.20 -14.64
N GLN A 77 -14.32 -6.02 -15.45
CA GLN A 77 -15.63 -6.62 -15.19
C GLN A 77 -15.72 -8.07 -15.66
N ARG A 78 -14.69 -8.55 -16.38
CA ARG A 78 -14.57 -9.92 -16.92
C ARG A 78 -15.75 -10.25 -17.84
N LEU A 79 -16.28 -9.24 -18.54
CA LEU A 79 -17.35 -9.40 -19.52
C LEU A 79 -16.82 -10.04 -20.82
N SER A 80 -15.54 -9.85 -21.09
CA SER A 80 -14.80 -10.45 -22.20
C SER A 80 -13.44 -11.00 -21.73
N PRO A 81 -12.80 -11.89 -22.50
CA PRO A 81 -11.44 -12.35 -22.22
C PRO A 81 -10.36 -11.30 -22.54
N CYS A 82 -10.73 -10.05 -22.86
CA CYS A 82 -9.78 -9.02 -23.24
C CYS A 82 -9.06 -8.45 -22.01
N GLU A 83 -7.73 -8.48 -22.00
CA GLU A 83 -6.92 -7.75 -21.01
C GLU A 83 -7.09 -6.21 -21.12
N CYS A 84 -7.66 -5.72 -22.23
CA CYS A 84 -7.93 -4.31 -22.43
C CYS A 84 -9.00 -3.72 -21.48
N GLU A 85 -9.79 -4.55 -20.81
CA GLU A 85 -10.73 -4.08 -19.76
C GLU A 85 -9.99 -3.53 -18.54
N ARG A 86 -8.76 -3.96 -18.31
CA ARG A 86 -7.96 -3.49 -17.17
C ARG A 86 -7.38 -2.11 -17.47
N VAL A 87 -7.66 -1.16 -16.58
CA VAL A 87 -7.14 0.21 -16.67
C VAL A 87 -5.94 0.36 -15.74
N THR A 88 -4.74 0.37 -16.32
CA THR A 88 -3.48 0.53 -15.56
C THR A 88 -2.95 1.96 -15.53
N GLU A 89 -3.55 2.87 -16.30
CA GLU A 89 -3.10 4.25 -16.42
C GLU A 89 -3.32 5.05 -15.13
N ALA A 90 -2.48 6.06 -14.92
CA ALA A 90 -2.62 6.97 -13.78
C ALA A 90 -3.84 7.88 -14.00
N ASN A 91 -4.75 7.90 -13.03
CA ASN A 91 -5.90 8.81 -13.04
C ASN A 91 -5.95 9.61 -11.72
N LEU A 92 -6.30 10.89 -11.84
CA LEU A 92 -6.54 11.79 -10.71
C LEU A 92 -7.55 11.21 -9.71
N ALA A 93 -8.61 10.56 -10.20
CA ALA A 93 -9.65 9.97 -9.35
C ALA A 93 -9.07 8.93 -8.37
N GLN A 94 -8.09 8.14 -8.81
CA GLN A 94 -7.46 7.11 -7.96
C GLN A 94 -6.55 7.72 -6.90
N VAL A 95 -5.84 8.79 -7.24
CA VAL A 95 -5.00 9.53 -6.27
C VAL A 95 -5.88 10.18 -5.21
N LEU A 96 -6.95 10.86 -5.62
CA LEU A 96 -7.90 11.48 -4.70
C LEU A 96 -8.62 10.44 -3.83
N HIS A 97 -8.94 9.27 -4.40
CA HIS A 97 -9.51 8.18 -3.63
C HIS A 97 -8.54 7.72 -2.54
N LEU A 98 -7.26 7.47 -2.85
CA LEU A 98 -6.32 6.99 -1.84
C LEU A 98 -6.08 8.01 -0.70
N LEU A 99 -6.07 9.30 -1.03
CA LEU A 99 -5.89 10.38 -0.05
C LEU A 99 -7.09 10.51 0.90
N ASN A 100 -8.31 10.40 0.35
CA ASN A 100 -9.56 10.76 1.05
C ASN A 100 -10.45 9.56 1.42
N SER A 101 -10.06 8.33 1.06
CA SER A 101 -10.90 7.15 1.24
C SER A 101 -11.12 6.86 2.72
N GLU A 102 -12.37 6.95 3.14
CA GLU A 102 -12.80 6.54 4.49
C GLU A 102 -12.52 5.05 4.73
N GLU A 103 -12.64 4.21 3.70
CA GLU A 103 -12.30 2.79 3.77
C GLU A 103 -10.83 2.60 4.18
N VAL A 104 -9.91 3.25 3.46
CA VAL A 104 -8.47 3.17 3.74
C VAL A 104 -8.15 3.75 5.12
N GLN A 105 -8.70 4.91 5.46
CA GLN A 105 -8.51 5.55 6.77
C GLN A 105 -9.00 4.67 7.92
N THR A 106 -10.15 4.02 7.76
CA THR A 106 -10.71 3.11 8.76
C THR A 106 -9.82 1.88 8.94
N LYS A 107 -9.25 1.35 7.85
CA LYS A 107 -8.31 0.21 7.94
C LYS A 107 -7.02 0.56 8.67
N ILE A 108 -6.46 1.75 8.41
CA ILE A 108 -5.24 2.23 9.08
C ILE A 108 -5.51 2.48 10.57
N SER A 109 -6.62 3.15 10.88
CA SER A 109 -6.90 3.63 12.23
C SER A 109 -7.54 2.58 13.16
N ARG A 110 -7.87 1.39 12.66
CA ARG A 110 -8.50 0.31 13.42
C ARG A 110 -7.66 -0.14 14.63
N VAL A 111 -8.31 -0.46 15.74
CA VAL A 111 -7.67 -1.11 16.90
C VAL A 111 -7.15 -2.50 16.49
N GLY A 112 -5.88 -2.79 16.81
CA GLY A 112 -5.19 -3.99 16.32
C GLY A 112 -4.74 -3.91 14.86
N ALA A 113 -4.78 -2.73 14.23
CA ALA A 113 -4.03 -2.49 12.99
C ALA A 113 -2.54 -2.24 13.29
N ARG A 114 -1.72 -2.18 12.25
CA ARG A 114 -0.26 -1.99 12.37
C ARG A 114 0.08 -0.70 13.12
N ALA A 115 -0.58 0.42 12.84
CA ALA A 115 -0.33 1.68 13.56
C ALA A 115 -0.59 1.55 15.06
N ASP A 116 -1.67 0.87 15.46
CA ASP A 116 -2.00 0.61 16.87
C ASP A 116 -0.96 -0.31 17.54
N PHE A 117 -0.51 -1.36 16.85
CA PHE A 117 0.58 -2.22 17.34
C PHE A 117 1.89 -1.44 17.52
N LEU A 118 2.31 -0.66 16.52
CA LEU A 118 3.55 0.13 16.60
C LEU A 118 3.49 1.23 17.66
N ALA A 119 2.30 1.76 17.96
CA ALA A 119 2.08 2.73 19.02
C ALA A 119 2.28 2.11 20.43
N LYS A 120 1.87 0.85 20.62
CA LYS A 120 1.96 0.11 21.88
C LYS A 120 3.29 -0.61 22.08
N ASP A 121 4.03 -0.82 20.99
CA ASP A 121 5.32 -1.49 21.00
C ASP A 121 6.41 -0.64 21.70
N THR A 122 7.12 -1.28 22.63
CA THR A 122 8.15 -0.68 23.49
C THR A 122 9.52 -0.56 22.81
N ARG A 123 9.70 -1.15 21.63
CA ARG A 123 10.93 -0.99 20.83
C ARG A 123 11.16 0.49 20.47
N PRO A 124 12.42 0.91 20.24
CA PRO A 124 12.72 2.27 19.82
C PRO A 124 11.98 2.65 18.53
N ASP A 125 11.48 3.89 18.46
CA ASP A 125 10.70 4.37 17.31
C ASP A 125 11.48 4.25 15.99
N ALA A 126 12.80 4.46 16.00
CA ALA A 126 13.65 4.27 14.81
C ALA A 126 13.64 2.83 14.26
N ALA A 127 13.57 1.82 15.12
CA ALA A 127 13.49 0.41 14.70
C ALA A 127 12.11 0.07 14.14
N LYS A 128 11.06 0.63 14.74
CA LYS A 128 9.67 0.49 14.28
C LYS A 128 9.43 1.19 12.94
N VAL A 129 10.05 2.35 12.72
CA VAL A 129 10.06 3.05 11.43
C VAL A 129 10.73 2.19 10.36
N ASP A 130 11.89 1.58 10.64
CA ASP A 130 12.55 0.69 9.68
C ASP A 130 11.68 -0.49 9.26
N GLU A 131 11.01 -1.12 10.23
CA GLU A 131 10.08 -2.20 9.97
C GLU A 131 8.90 -1.73 9.11
N LEU A 132 8.30 -0.58 9.43
CA LEU A 132 7.17 -0.05 8.68
C LEU A 132 7.52 0.24 7.22
N PHE A 133 8.69 0.82 6.97
CA PHE A 133 9.20 1.05 5.61
C PHE A 133 9.46 -0.28 4.88
N GLN A 134 10.01 -1.29 5.56
CA GLN A 134 10.21 -2.60 4.97
C GLN A 134 8.88 -3.24 4.53
N TRP A 135 7.82 -3.09 5.34
CA TRP A 135 6.47 -3.53 4.99
C TRP A 135 5.86 -2.75 3.82
N ALA A 136 6.04 -1.44 3.80
CA ALA A 136 5.39 -0.59 2.79
C ALA A 136 6.12 -0.61 1.45
N VAL A 137 7.44 -0.46 1.44
CA VAL A 137 8.24 -0.23 0.22
C VAL A 137 9.36 -1.25 0.02
N GLY A 138 9.46 -2.27 0.89
CA GLY A 138 10.39 -3.38 0.69
C GLY A 138 11.86 -3.06 1.02
N HIS A 139 12.15 -1.91 1.61
CA HIS A 139 13.49 -1.55 2.09
C HIS A 139 13.43 -0.57 3.27
N LYS A 140 14.57 -0.40 3.94
CA LYS A 140 14.74 0.59 5.02
C LYS A 140 14.69 2.03 4.50
N PRO A 141 14.23 3.01 5.31
CA PRO A 141 14.28 4.42 4.95
C PRO A 141 15.72 4.91 4.84
N THR A 142 15.93 5.99 4.08
CA THR A 142 17.15 6.79 4.17
C THR A 142 17.24 7.48 5.53
N ASP A 143 18.44 7.91 5.94
CA ASP A 143 18.62 8.59 7.23
C ASP A 143 17.77 9.87 7.35
N ALA A 144 17.60 10.60 6.25
CA ALA A 144 16.73 11.77 6.20
C ALA A 144 15.25 11.41 6.42
N LYS A 145 14.73 10.38 5.72
CA LYS A 145 13.35 9.90 5.89
C LYS A 145 13.14 9.35 7.31
N ARG A 146 14.11 8.60 7.85
CA ARG A 146 14.08 8.06 9.22
C ARG A 146 14.00 9.19 10.25
N LYS A 147 14.89 10.18 10.13
CA LYS A 147 14.92 11.33 11.03
C LYS A 147 13.58 12.08 11.01
N LEU A 148 13.04 12.37 9.82
CA LEU A 148 11.75 13.04 9.68
C LEU A 148 10.62 12.26 10.37
N ALA A 149 10.56 10.94 10.17
CA ALA A 149 9.54 10.09 10.78
C ALA A 149 9.68 10.04 12.32
N VAL A 150 10.90 9.91 12.84
CA VAL A 150 11.16 9.90 14.29
C VAL A 150 10.85 11.26 14.91
N ASP A 151 11.24 12.36 14.25
CA ASP A 151 10.94 13.71 14.71
C ASP A 151 9.40 13.93 14.77
N HIS A 152 8.66 13.47 13.75
CA HIS A 152 7.19 13.49 13.76
C HIS A 152 6.59 12.70 14.94
N LEU A 153 7.08 11.50 15.21
CA LEU A 153 6.63 10.67 16.33
C LEU A 153 6.97 11.29 17.69
N SER A 154 8.11 11.96 17.80
CA SER A 154 8.55 12.61 19.04
C SER A 154 7.71 13.82 19.45
N ALA A 155 7.00 14.43 18.48
CA ALA A 155 6.11 15.56 18.74
C ALA A 155 4.80 15.18 19.44
N ALA A 156 4.49 13.87 19.53
CA ALA A 156 3.30 13.37 20.21
C ALA A 156 3.39 13.56 21.73
N LYS A 157 2.35 14.17 22.33
CA LYS A 157 2.32 14.50 23.77
C LYS A 157 1.53 13.50 24.62
N SER A 158 0.75 12.64 23.98
CA SER A 158 -0.09 11.63 24.63
C SER A 158 -0.05 10.30 23.86
N ALA A 159 -0.52 9.23 24.49
CA ALA A 159 -0.65 7.93 23.82
C ALA A 159 -1.61 8.00 22.61
N ARG A 160 -2.66 8.81 22.70
CA ARG A 160 -3.58 9.08 21.59
C ARG A 160 -2.86 9.77 20.43
N ASP A 161 -2.08 10.81 20.72
CA ASP A 161 -1.31 11.54 19.70
C ASP A 161 -0.26 10.63 19.06
N LYS A 162 0.37 9.75 19.86
CA LYS A 162 1.36 8.80 19.36
C LYS A 162 0.74 7.81 18.40
N LYS A 163 -0.44 7.29 18.71
CA LYS A 163 -1.22 6.43 17.81
C LYS A 163 -1.57 7.19 16.52
N GLN A 164 -2.06 8.43 16.62
CA GLN A 164 -2.37 9.25 15.45
C GLN A 164 -1.13 9.52 14.58
N ALA A 165 0.03 9.76 15.19
CA ALA A 165 1.29 9.95 14.47
C ALA A 165 1.69 8.70 13.69
N TRP A 166 1.47 7.51 14.24
CA TRP A 166 1.65 6.25 13.49
C TRP A 166 0.63 6.08 12.36
N ASP A 167 -0.65 6.41 12.58
CA ASP A 167 -1.66 6.40 11.51
C ASP A 167 -1.22 7.29 10.34
N ASN A 168 -0.73 8.50 10.65
CA ASN A 168 -0.26 9.46 9.66
C ASN A 168 0.94 8.93 8.87
N LEU A 169 1.89 8.25 9.53
CA LEU A 169 3.03 7.64 8.84
C LEU A 169 2.60 6.52 7.89
N VAL A 170 1.69 5.64 8.33
CA VAL A 170 1.14 4.58 7.46
C VAL A 170 0.43 5.21 6.27
N TRP A 171 -0.44 6.21 6.51
CA TRP A 171 -1.14 6.92 5.45
C TRP A 171 -0.18 7.60 4.45
N ALA A 172 0.86 8.27 4.95
CA ALA A 172 1.84 8.95 4.10
C ALA A 172 2.62 7.97 3.22
N LEU A 173 2.96 6.79 3.75
CA LEU A 173 3.63 5.73 2.98
C LEU A 173 2.72 5.16 1.90
N LEU A 174 1.46 4.86 2.23
CA LEU A 174 0.48 4.35 1.26
C LEU A 174 0.24 5.33 0.12
N ASN A 175 0.23 6.64 0.42
CA ASN A 175 0.06 7.69 -0.59
C ASN A 175 1.35 8.08 -1.32
N SER A 176 2.48 7.41 -1.04
CA SER A 176 3.73 7.69 -1.74
C SER A 176 3.74 7.07 -3.15
N GLN A 177 4.46 7.73 -4.07
CA GLN A 177 4.69 7.16 -5.40
C GLN A 177 5.45 5.83 -5.33
N GLU A 178 6.35 5.68 -4.37
CA GLU A 178 7.14 4.47 -4.17
C GLU A 178 6.24 3.27 -3.81
N PHE A 179 5.14 3.49 -3.08
CA PHE A 179 4.19 2.45 -2.77
C PHE A 179 3.35 2.02 -3.97
N SER A 180 2.90 2.95 -4.81
CA SER A 180 1.97 2.65 -5.91
C SER A 180 2.63 1.97 -7.13
N TRP A 181 3.96 2.02 -7.22
CA TRP A 181 4.71 1.60 -8.41
C TRP A 181 5.75 0.54 -8.06
N ILE A 182 5.69 -0.60 -8.76
CA ILE A 182 6.76 -1.59 -8.75
C ILE A 182 7.89 -1.04 -9.61
N ARG A 183 9.12 -1.07 -9.09
CA ARG A 183 10.34 -0.62 -9.76
C ARG A 183 11.41 -1.69 -9.70
#